data_AF-A0A5N0UTB8-F1
#
_entry.id   AF-A0A5N0UTB8-F1
#
_cell.length_a   1.000
_cell.length_b   1.000
_cell.length_c   1.000
_cell.angle_alpha   90.00
_cell.angle_beta   90.00
_cell.angle_gamma   90.00
#
_symmetry.space_group_name_H-M   'P 1'
#
loop_
_entity.id
_entity.type
_entity.pdbx_description
1 polymer ?
#
loop_
_entity_poly.entity_id
_entity_poly.type
_entity_poly.pdbx_seq_one_letter_code
_entity_poly.pdbx_strand_id
1 'polypeptide(L)' 'MSDEPDYTEDGVPSFDYVRDRIENRIATAAGAGELPTEAAETAALDEKLAERDKIAKDKLAEIRRSLHKEE' A
#
# COMPACT_ATOMS: atom_id res chain seq x y z
N MET A 1 -7.03 35.57 -3.45
CA MET A 1 -7.35 34.50 -4.41
C MET A 1 -7.96 35.19 -5.60
N SER A 2 -7.35 35.07 -6.76
CA SER A 2 -7.89 35.61 -8.01
C SER A 2 -9.19 34.88 -8.32
N ASP A 3 -10.28 35.60 -8.56
CA ASP A 3 -11.60 35.07 -8.90
C ASP A 3 -11.66 34.70 -10.40
N GLU A 4 -10.59 34.11 -10.92
CA GLU A 4 -10.46 33.73 -12.33
C GLU A 4 -10.85 32.26 -12.49
N PRO A 5 -11.70 31.90 -13.48
CA PRO A 5 -12.12 30.51 -13.65
C PRO A 5 -10.93 29.60 -13.99
N ASP A 6 -10.98 28.36 -13.52
CA ASP A 6 -9.95 27.34 -13.77
C ASP A 6 -9.72 27.07 -15.26
N TYR A 7 -10.76 27.27 -16.08
CA TYR A 7 -10.73 27.12 -17.53
C TYR A 7 -11.46 28.28 -18.20
N THR A 8 -10.97 28.68 -19.36
CA THR A 8 -11.71 29.56 -20.28
C THR A 8 -12.90 28.81 -20.90
N GLU A 9 -13.83 29.55 -21.54
CA GLU A 9 -14.97 28.95 -22.25
C GLU A 9 -14.53 28.01 -23.39
N ASP A 10 -13.35 28.25 -23.98
CA ASP A 10 -12.72 27.39 -24.98
C ASP A 10 -12.01 26.15 -24.38
N GLY A 11 -12.05 25.99 -23.05
CA GLY A 11 -11.46 24.86 -22.34
C GLY A 11 -9.95 24.98 -22.11
N VAL A 12 -9.37 26.18 -22.21
CA VAL A 12 -7.94 26.42 -21.93
C VAL A 12 -7.76 26.65 -20.42
N PRO A 13 -6.87 25.91 -19.73
CA PRO A 13 -6.69 26.08 -18.29
C PRO A 13 -6.02 27.41 -17.95
N SER A 14 -6.39 28.01 -16.83
CA SER A 14 -5.73 29.21 -16.30
C SER A 14 -4.33 28.89 -15.78
N PHE A 15 -3.49 29.92 -15.70
CA PHE A 15 -2.13 29.77 -15.17
C PHE A 15 -2.14 29.29 -13.71
N ASP A 16 -3.04 29.86 -12.90
CA ASP A 16 -3.19 29.50 -11.49
C ASP A 16 -3.58 28.02 -11.34
N TYR A 17 -4.53 27.52 -12.15
CA TYR A 17 -4.93 26.11 -12.14
C TYR A 17 -3.77 25.14 -12.49
N VAL A 18 -2.96 25.50 -13.50
CA VAL A 18 -1.79 24.70 -13.88
C VAL A 18 -0.73 24.71 -12.78
N ARG A 19 -0.45 25.87 -12.18
CA ARG A 19 0.49 26.00 -11.06
C ARG A 19 0.06 25.11 -9.89
N ASP A 20 -1.18 25.25 -9.46
CA ASP A 20 -1.72 24.51 -8.31
C ASP A 20 -1.70 22.99 -8.57
N ARG A 21 -1.98 22.55 -9.80
CA ARG A 21 -1.86 21.14 -10.20
C ARG A 21 -0.41 20.63 -10.13
N ILE A 22 0.57 21.43 -10.54
CA ILE A 22 1.99 21.07 -10.48
C ILE A 22 2.45 20.98 -9.02
N GLU A 23 2.09 21.97 -8.20
CA GLU A 23 2.44 22.00 -6.78
C GLU A 23 1.89 20.79 -6.03
N ASN A 24 0.62 20.43 -6.28
CA ASN A 24 0.01 19.22 -5.72
C ASN A 24 0.75 17.93 -6.13
N ARG A 25 1.20 17.84 -7.38
CA ARG A 25 1.98 16.69 -7.86
C ARG A 25 3.35 16.62 -7.21
N ILE A 26 4.03 17.76 -7.05
CA ILE A 26 5.33 17.83 -6.37
C ILE A 26 5.18 17.45 -4.90
N ALA A 27 4.18 17.98 -4.21
CA ALA A 27 3.91 17.65 -2.81
C ALA A 27 3.63 16.15 -2.62
N THR A 28 2.84 15.56 -3.52
CA THR A 28 2.55 14.12 -3.50
C THR A 28 3.80 13.28 -3.78
N ALA A 29 4.62 13.66 -4.77
CA ALA A 29 5.86 12.97 -5.10
C ALA A 29 6.89 13.05 -3.97
N ALA A 30 6.99 14.21 -3.30
CA ALA A 30 7.84 14.38 -2.12
C ALA A 30 7.41 13.44 -0.98
N GLY A 31 6.10 13.38 -0.69
CA GLY A 31 5.57 12.45 0.31
C GLY A 31 5.70 10.97 -0.07
N ALA A 32 5.67 10.64 -1.36
CA ALA A 32 5.84 9.26 -1.84
C ALA A 32 7.25 8.70 -1.62
N GLY A 33 8.28 9.57 -1.59
CA GLY A 33 9.65 9.17 -1.25
C GLY A 33 9.90 8.94 0.25
N GLU A 34 9.02 9.47 1.10
CA GLU A 34 9.08 9.30 2.57
C GLU A 34 8.18 8.16 3.07
N LEU A 35 7.30 7.61 2.23
CA LEU A 35 6.67 6.32 2.52
C LEU A 35 7.81 5.31 2.69
N PRO A 36 7.98 4.69 3.87
CA PRO A 36 9.01 3.69 4.07
C PRO A 36 8.80 2.64 2.99
N THR A 37 9.80 2.50 2.12
CA THR A 37 9.77 1.56 0.99
C THR A 37 9.19 0.25 1.49
N GLU A 38 8.15 -0.24 0.81
CA GLU A 38 7.33 -1.39 1.16
C GLU A 38 8.13 -2.57 1.74
N ALA A 39 9.42 -2.70 1.39
CA ALA A 39 10.43 -3.61 1.93
C ALA A 39 10.37 -3.94 3.45
N ALA A 40 10.15 -2.96 4.34
CA ALA A 40 10.12 -3.24 5.78
C ALA A 40 8.78 -3.86 6.23
N GLU A 41 7.67 -3.36 5.68
CA GLU A 41 6.33 -3.90 5.94
C GLU A 41 6.12 -5.25 5.27
N THR A 42 6.70 -5.47 4.08
CA THR A 42 6.65 -6.75 3.37
C THR A 42 7.47 -7.82 4.06
N ALA A 43 8.68 -7.51 4.55
CA ALA A 43 9.48 -8.45 5.32
C ALA A 43 8.75 -8.95 6.59
N ALA A 44 8.07 -8.04 7.29
CA ALA A 44 7.26 -8.40 8.46
C ALA A 44 6.01 -9.22 8.10
N LEU A 45 5.47 -9.06 6.90
CA LEU A 45 4.33 -9.83 6.41
C LEU A 45 4.74 -11.27 6.05
N ASP A 46 5.86 -11.42 5.36
CA ASP A 46 6.41 -12.72 4.96
C ASP A 46 6.78 -13.58 6.18
N GLU A 47 7.37 -12.98 7.21
CA GLU A 47 7.68 -13.65 8.47
C GLU A 47 6.41 -14.16 9.16
N LYS A 48 5.36 -13.32 9.22
CA LYS A 48 4.06 -13.72 9.81
C LYS A 48 3.39 -14.85 9.03
N LEU A 49 3.50 -14.85 7.70
CA LEU A 49 2.96 -15.93 6.87
C LEU A 49 3.73 -17.24 7.11
N ALA A 50 5.07 -17.18 7.17
CA ALA A 50 5.91 -18.35 7.45
C ALA A 50 5.61 -18.97 8.82
N GLU A 51 5.46 -18.16 9.87
CA GLU A 51 5.11 -18.63 11.21
C GLU A 51 3.73 -19.29 11.23
N ARG A 52 2.74 -18.68 10.57
CA ARG A 52 1.38 -19.23 10.45
C ARG A 52 1.40 -20.60 9.76
N ASP A 53 2.16 -20.74 8.68
CA ASP A 53 2.24 -21.97 7.91
C ASP A 53 2.96 -23.08 8.68
N LYS A 54 3.96 -22.72 9.50
CA LYS A 54 4.63 -23.66 10.41
C LYS A 54 3.65 -24.20 11.47
N ILE A 55 2.92 -23.30 12.14
CA ILE A 55 1.90 -23.69 13.14
C ILE A 55 0.83 -24.59 12.50
N ALA A 56 0.39 -24.26 11.29
CA ALA A 56 -0.59 -25.06 10.57
C ALA A 56 -0.08 -26.48 10.27
N LYS A 57 1.17 -26.60 9.80
CA LYS A 57 1.82 -27.90 9.55
C LYS A 57 1.97 -28.73 10.82
N ASP A 58 2.38 -28.11 11.92
CA ASP A 58 2.54 -28.78 13.21
C ASP A 58 1.21 -29.32 13.74
N LYS A 59 0.15 -28.52 13.68
CA LYS A 59 -1.21 -28.95 14.04
C LYS A 59 -1.72 -30.09 13.16
N LEU A 60 -1.50 -30.02 11.85
CA LEU A 60 -1.88 -31.10 10.93
C LEU A 60 -1.13 -32.40 11.22
N ALA A 61 0.17 -32.30 11.56
CA ALA A 61 0.96 -33.46 11.94
C ALA A 61 0.47 -34.09 13.25
N GLU A 62 0.05 -33.26 14.22
CA GLU A 62 -0.57 -33.72 15.46
C GLU A 62 -1.87 -34.48 15.21
N ILE A 63 -2.79 -33.89 14.44
CA ILE A 63 -4.06 -34.54 14.06
C ILE A 63 -3.81 -35.90 13.40
N ARG A 64 -2.86 -35.97 12.45
CA ARG A 64 -2.51 -37.22 11.76
C ARG A 64 -1.99 -38.28 12.72
N ARG A 65 -1.17 -37.90 13.70
CA ARG A 65 -0.68 -38.82 14.74
C ARG A 65 -1.80 -39.32 15.63
N SER A 66 -2.72 -38.44 16.05
CA SER A 66 -3.88 -38.84 16.87
C SER A 66 -4.78 -39.82 16.13
N LEU A 67 -5.07 -39.59 14.86
CA LEU A 67 -5.85 -40.51 14.02
C LEU A 67 -5.18 -41.89 13.87
N HIS A 68 -3.85 -41.95 13.74
CA HIS A 68 -3.11 -43.23 13.67
C HIS A 68 -2.97 -43.95 15.02
N LYS A 69 -3.24 -43.28 16.14
CA LYS A 69 -3.11 -43.85 17.49
C LYS A 69 -4.42 -44.43 18.02
N GLU A 70 -5.54 -44.16 17.34
CA GLU A 70 -6.88 -44.68 17.65
C GLU A 70 -7.20 -45.99 16.88
N GLU A 71 -6.25 -46.54 16.13
CA GLU A 71 -6.27 -47.92 15.58
C GLU A 71 -5.48 -48.90 16.47
#